data_AF-A0A3N5GL98-F1
#
_entry.id   AF-A0A3N5GL98-F1
#
_cell.length_a   1.000
_cell.length_b   1.000
_cell.length_c   1.000
_cell.angle_alpha   90.00
_cell.angle_beta   90.00
_cell.angle_gamma   90.00
#
_symmetry.space_group_name_H-M   'P 1'
#
loop_
_entity.id
_entity.type
_entity.pdbx_description
1 polymer ?
#
loop_
_entity_poly.entity_id
_entity_poly.type
_entity_poly.pdbx_seq_one_letter_code
_entity_poly.pdbx_strand_id
1 'polypeptide(L)'
;MDARTAHAWAIWVARGLLGLMFIFSGANKAFGLGVAGYGQELAASPYLAAVSPLAPWIARAAPWVELPLGILLLLGLWTRATVIALGGIVLLVAGAHSLTGLTVGGFGPTAMWAPFVNAYVLPRATLVVFLLLTPAAADGYSMDHLLSRRAVLSDEDARACGIFTVRTLLGLVFLTAGLNKVFLLGPLEHARSYFVEPYTATFLPVWGLWVSGTVIPILELAAGALVLVGLWRGPAMLVLGGILVFVMFGHLVADPMFVATDAILPRTGLLIALLLLPAAADRYSVDVARRSHRIREREAARADSRRLG
;
A
#
# COMPACT_ATOMS: atom_id res chain seq x y z
N MET A 1 -8.18 -33.70 0.47
CA MET A 1 -8.42 -32.61 1.44
C MET A 1 -9.64 -31.84 0.99
N ASP A 2 -10.62 -31.61 1.85
CA ASP A 2 -11.82 -30.85 1.46
C ASP A 2 -11.53 -29.35 1.31
N ALA A 3 -12.42 -28.62 0.65
CA ALA A 3 -12.24 -27.19 0.39
C ALA A 3 -12.11 -26.39 1.68
N ARG A 4 -12.84 -26.74 2.75
CA ARG A 4 -12.82 -25.99 4.02
C ARG A 4 -11.47 -26.11 4.71
N THR A 5 -10.92 -27.31 4.75
CA THR A 5 -9.61 -27.63 5.30
C THR A 5 -8.51 -26.95 4.50
N ALA A 6 -8.63 -26.90 3.17
CA ALA A 6 -7.70 -26.16 2.31
C ALA A 6 -7.65 -24.66 2.62
N HIS A 7 -8.82 -24.03 2.81
CA HIS A 7 -8.89 -22.60 3.17
C HIS A 7 -8.30 -22.34 4.57
N ALA A 8 -8.63 -23.19 5.55
CA ALA A 8 -8.07 -23.07 6.90
C ALA A 8 -6.54 -23.18 6.89
N TRP A 9 -5.98 -24.10 6.10
CA TRP A 9 -4.54 -24.22 5.89
C TRP A 9 -3.92 -22.98 5.27
N ALA A 10 -4.51 -22.45 4.19
CA ALA A 10 -3.99 -21.25 3.52
C ALA A 10 -3.95 -20.04 4.49
N ILE A 11 -5.00 -19.87 5.29
CA ILE A 11 -5.06 -18.80 6.30
C ILE A 11 -4.01 -19.03 7.39
N TRP A 12 -3.89 -20.25 7.91
CA TRP A 12 -2.90 -20.58 8.93
C TRP A 12 -1.47 -20.35 8.45
N VAL A 13 -1.13 -20.74 7.22
CA VAL A 13 0.18 -20.49 6.62
C VAL A 13 0.43 -18.99 6.47
N ALA A 14 -0.52 -18.24 5.89
CA ALA A 14 -0.37 -16.80 5.71
C ALA A 14 -0.20 -16.07 7.06
N ARG A 15 -0.98 -16.46 8.06
CA ARG A 15 -0.91 -15.95 9.43
C ARG A 15 0.42 -16.29 10.08
N GLY A 16 0.88 -17.53 9.94
CA GLY A 16 2.15 -18.01 10.48
C GLY A 16 3.33 -17.26 9.88
N LEU A 17 3.37 -17.11 8.55
CA LEU A 17 4.41 -16.34 7.86
C LEU A 17 4.44 -14.88 8.33
N LEU A 18 3.28 -14.21 8.33
CA LEU A 18 3.20 -12.80 8.76
C LEU A 18 3.59 -12.64 10.23
N GLY A 19 3.10 -13.53 11.10
CA GLY A 19 3.42 -13.54 12.53
C GLY A 19 4.92 -13.71 12.77
N LEU A 20 5.55 -14.70 12.13
CA LEU A 20 6.98 -14.93 12.20
C LEU A 20 7.79 -13.73 11.69
N MET A 21 7.39 -13.12 10.56
CA MET A 21 8.06 -11.92 10.03
C MET A 21 8.10 -10.78 11.06
N PHE A 22 7.01 -10.57 11.81
CA PHE A 22 6.95 -9.54 12.85
C PHE A 22 7.65 -9.94 14.15
N ILE A 23 7.58 -11.22 14.55
CA ILE A 23 8.34 -11.74 15.69
C ILE A 23 9.84 -11.57 15.46
N PHE A 24 10.36 -12.04 14.33
CA PHE A 24 11.79 -11.95 14.02
C PHE A 24 12.23 -10.50 13.81
N SER A 25 11.42 -9.67 13.15
CA SER A 25 11.67 -8.24 13.02
C SER A 25 11.77 -7.56 14.39
N GLY A 26 10.80 -7.79 15.27
CA GLY A 26 10.79 -7.24 16.62
C GLY A 26 11.94 -7.77 17.49
N ALA A 27 12.18 -9.08 17.47
CA ALA A 27 13.25 -9.72 18.25
C ALA A 27 14.64 -9.25 17.82
N ASN A 28 14.89 -9.13 16.50
CA ASN A 28 16.16 -8.61 16.00
C ASN A 28 16.42 -7.18 16.46
N LYS A 29 15.38 -6.32 16.43
CA LYS A 29 15.50 -4.94 16.92
C LYS A 29 15.63 -4.85 18.45
N ALA A 30 14.93 -5.71 19.19
CA ALA A 30 14.94 -5.69 20.65
C ALA A 30 16.21 -6.28 21.25
N PHE A 31 16.66 -7.43 20.73
CA PHE A 31 17.71 -8.25 21.33
C PHE A 31 18.98 -8.33 20.49
N GLY A 32 18.88 -8.25 19.16
CA GLY A 32 20.05 -8.29 18.27
C GLY A 32 20.84 -6.99 18.32
N LEU A 33 20.18 -5.87 18.00
CA LEU A 33 20.79 -4.53 18.04
C LEU A 33 20.71 -3.88 19.42
N GLY A 34 19.81 -4.38 20.27
CA GLY A 34 19.38 -3.69 21.49
C GLY A 34 18.46 -2.50 21.16
N VAL A 35 17.39 -2.33 21.93
CA VAL A 35 16.39 -1.26 21.70
C VAL A 35 17.03 0.14 21.65
N ALA A 36 18.05 0.38 22.49
CA ALA A 36 18.80 1.63 22.47
C ALA A 36 19.70 1.76 21.24
N GLY A 37 20.38 0.68 20.84
CA GLY A 37 21.25 0.63 19.66
C GLY A 37 20.47 0.83 18.37
N TYR A 38 19.36 0.10 18.17
CA TYR A 38 18.47 0.31 17.04
C TYR A 38 17.92 1.75 16.99
N GLY A 39 17.54 2.31 18.15
CA GLY A 39 17.10 3.70 18.24
C GLY A 39 18.18 4.70 17.85
N GLN A 40 19.44 4.44 18.21
CA GLN A 40 20.59 5.26 17.83
C GLN A 40 20.94 5.11 16.35
N GLU A 41 20.94 3.90 15.80
CA GLU A 41 21.14 3.67 14.36
C GLU A 41 20.05 4.36 13.53
N LEU A 42 18.80 4.30 13.96
CA LEU A 42 17.70 4.98 13.29
C LEU A 42 17.77 6.51 13.44
N ALA A 43 18.30 7.01 14.55
CA ALA A 43 18.54 8.43 14.78
C ALA A 43 19.77 8.95 14.00
N ALA A 44 20.78 8.11 13.81
CA ALA A 44 21.95 8.40 12.99
C ALA A 44 21.66 8.25 11.49
N SER A 45 20.61 7.52 11.15
CA SER A 45 20.13 7.37 9.79
C SER A 45 19.62 8.72 9.26
N PRO A 46 20.16 9.21 8.12
CA PRO A 46 19.70 10.45 7.50
C PRO A 46 18.22 10.35 7.08
N TYR A 47 17.69 9.13 7.02
CA TYR A 47 16.38 8.81 6.48
C TYR A 47 15.23 9.15 7.41
N LEU A 48 15.31 8.80 8.70
CA LEU A 48 14.21 8.95 9.65
C LEU A 48 14.35 10.17 10.55
N ALA A 49 15.60 10.58 10.85
CA ALA A 49 15.88 11.79 11.63
C ALA A 49 15.41 13.06 10.91
N ALA A 50 15.47 13.09 9.57
CA ALA A 50 14.99 14.21 8.77
C ALA A 50 13.46 14.38 8.79
N VAL A 51 12.73 13.35 9.20
CA VAL A 51 11.28 13.25 8.98
C VAL A 51 10.48 13.37 10.29
N SER A 52 11.08 13.03 11.44
CA SER A 52 10.42 13.23 12.72
C SER A 52 11.41 13.34 13.89
N PRO A 53 11.29 14.37 14.75
CA PRO A 53 12.05 14.43 16.01
C PRO A 53 11.68 13.29 16.98
N LEU A 54 10.57 12.60 16.73
CA LEU A 54 10.12 11.44 17.50
C LEU A 54 10.69 10.12 16.99
N ALA A 55 11.48 10.11 15.91
CA ALA A 55 12.05 8.90 15.32
C ALA A 55 12.77 7.99 16.35
N PRO A 56 13.58 8.51 17.29
CA PRO A 56 14.23 7.66 18.30
C PRO A 56 13.23 7.00 19.25
N TRP A 57 12.13 7.68 19.58
CA TRP A 57 11.08 7.15 20.45
C TRP A 57 10.26 6.07 19.73
N ILE A 58 9.90 6.33 18.47
CA ILE A 58 9.22 5.35 17.61
C ILE A 58 10.09 4.11 17.44
N ALA A 59 11.40 4.29 17.21
CA ALA A 59 12.35 3.20 17.08
C ALA A 59 12.43 2.33 18.35
N ARG A 60 12.39 2.96 19.54
CA ARG A 60 12.40 2.24 20.82
C ARG A 60 11.09 1.51 21.09
N ALA A 61 9.96 2.08 20.67
CA ALA A 61 8.65 1.48 20.88
C ALA A 61 8.34 0.35 19.89
N ALA A 62 8.81 0.45 18.64
CA ALA A 62 8.46 -0.48 17.57
C ALA A 62 8.70 -1.96 17.90
N PRO A 63 9.85 -2.39 18.50
CA PRO A 63 10.09 -3.79 18.82
C PRO A 63 9.07 -4.33 19.84
N TRP A 64 8.71 -3.51 20.82
CA TRP A 64 7.73 -3.83 21.86
C TRP A 64 6.29 -3.85 21.37
N VAL A 65 6.04 -3.37 20.15
CA VAL A 65 4.74 -3.48 19.48
C VAL A 65 4.76 -4.66 18.49
N GLU A 66 5.80 -4.77 17.66
CA GLU A 66 5.91 -5.81 16.63
C GLU A 66 5.96 -7.22 17.21
N LEU A 67 6.71 -7.42 18.30
CA LEU A 67 6.89 -8.73 18.92
C LEU A 67 5.58 -9.30 19.51
N PRO A 68 4.85 -8.59 20.39
CA PRO A 68 3.60 -9.12 20.91
C PRO A 68 2.53 -9.27 19.82
N LEU A 69 2.42 -8.34 18.85
CA LEU A 69 1.47 -8.49 17.75
C LEU A 69 1.80 -9.71 16.88
N GLY A 70 3.08 -9.98 16.62
CA GLY A 70 3.52 -11.17 15.89
C GLY A 70 3.16 -12.46 16.63
N ILE A 71 3.35 -12.51 17.96
CA ILE A 71 2.97 -13.67 18.80
C ILE A 71 1.46 -13.87 18.82
N LEU A 72 0.69 -12.81 19.06
CA LEU A 72 -0.78 -12.86 19.06
C LEU A 72 -1.29 -13.35 17.70
N LEU A 73 -0.71 -12.87 16.61
CA LEU A 73 -1.08 -13.31 15.27
C LEU A 73 -0.75 -14.80 15.08
N LEU A 74 0.45 -15.24 15.45
CA LEU A 74 0.88 -16.64 15.28
C LEU A 74 -0.09 -17.60 15.99
N LEU A 75 -0.47 -17.27 17.22
CA LEU A 75 -1.44 -18.01 18.02
C LEU A 75 -2.88 -17.91 17.48
N GLY A 76 -3.16 -16.91 16.63
CA GLY A 76 -4.52 -16.62 16.18
C GLY A 76 -5.41 -16.08 17.30
N LEU A 77 -4.85 -15.18 18.12
CA LEU A 77 -5.55 -14.44 19.16
C LEU A 77 -5.84 -13.01 18.70
N TRP A 78 -7.09 -12.59 18.81
CA TRP A 78 -7.57 -11.29 18.33
C TRP A 78 -7.16 -11.00 16.88
N THR A 79 -7.25 -12.04 16.04
CA THR A 79 -6.64 -12.11 14.71
C THR A 79 -6.95 -10.87 13.88
N ARG A 80 -8.22 -10.43 13.83
CA ARG A 80 -8.63 -9.23 13.08
C ARG A 80 -7.97 -7.94 13.57
N ALA A 81 -8.02 -7.69 14.88
CA ALA A 81 -7.46 -6.48 15.47
C ALA A 81 -5.93 -6.46 15.27
N THR A 82 -5.28 -7.61 15.48
CA THR A 82 -3.84 -7.77 15.27
C THR A 82 -3.45 -7.52 13.81
N VAL A 83 -4.14 -8.11 12.83
CA VAL A 83 -3.85 -7.89 11.41
C VAL A 83 -4.08 -6.42 11.01
N ILE A 84 -5.12 -5.76 11.52
CA ILE A 84 -5.35 -4.33 11.26
C ILE A 84 -4.23 -3.47 11.84
N ALA A 85 -3.81 -3.74 13.09
CA ALA A 85 -2.70 -3.02 13.72
C ALA A 85 -1.40 -3.18 12.90
N LEU A 86 -1.09 -4.41 12.46
CA LEU A 86 0.05 -4.67 11.58
C LEU A 86 -0.08 -3.98 10.22
N GLY A 87 -1.28 -3.96 9.64
CA GLY A 87 -1.57 -3.18 8.43
C GLY A 87 -1.29 -1.69 8.61
N GLY A 88 -1.70 -1.12 9.74
CA GLY A 88 -1.36 0.24 10.14
C GLY A 88 0.15 0.47 10.20
N ILE A 89 0.91 -0.44 10.82
CA ILE A 89 2.39 -0.37 10.86
C ILE A 89 2.98 -0.40 9.45
N VAL A 90 2.50 -1.30 8.58
CA VAL A 90 2.97 -1.38 7.18
C VAL A 90 2.73 -0.06 6.44
N LEU A 91 1.55 0.55 6.60
CA LEU A 91 1.25 1.85 5.99
C LEU A 91 2.11 2.98 6.57
N LEU A 92 2.33 3.00 7.88
CA LEU A 92 3.19 3.99 8.53
C LEU A 92 4.64 3.89 8.04
N VAL A 93 5.18 2.68 7.95
CA VAL A 93 6.53 2.44 7.43
C VAL A 93 6.62 2.86 5.96
N ALA A 94 5.65 2.49 5.13
CA ALA A 94 5.62 2.91 3.74
C ALA A 94 5.57 4.44 3.60
N GLY A 95 4.72 5.10 4.39
CA GLY A 95 4.60 6.57 4.44
C GLY A 95 5.89 7.26 4.87
N ALA A 96 6.53 6.76 5.94
CA ALA A 96 7.80 7.29 6.41
C ALA A 96 8.89 7.21 5.34
N HIS A 97 9.06 6.04 4.69
CA HIS A 97 10.04 5.87 3.62
C HIS A 97 9.74 6.72 2.38
N SER A 98 8.45 6.94 2.08
CA SER A 98 8.04 7.83 1.00
C SER A 98 8.47 9.27 1.27
N LEU A 99 8.24 9.73 2.49
CA LEU A 99 8.59 11.09 2.89
C LEU A 99 10.10 11.27 2.95
N THR A 100 10.84 10.28 3.47
CA THR A 100 12.30 10.23 3.40
C THR A 100 12.81 10.41 1.98
N GLY A 101 12.27 9.66 1.01
CA GLY A 101 12.77 9.73 -0.36
C GLY A 101 12.53 11.08 -1.03
N LEU A 102 11.49 11.80 -0.60
CA LEU A 102 11.20 13.17 -1.04
C LEU A 102 12.11 14.22 -0.38
N THR A 103 12.55 14.00 0.87
CA THR A 103 13.34 15.00 1.60
C THR A 103 14.84 14.81 1.46
N VAL A 104 15.31 13.55 1.48
CA VAL A 104 16.73 13.20 1.43
C VAL A 104 17.18 12.96 -0.02
N GLY A 105 16.27 12.58 -0.91
CA GLY A 105 16.58 12.20 -2.28
C GLY A 105 17.29 10.84 -2.38
N GLY A 106 17.87 10.55 -3.55
CA GLY A 106 18.69 9.34 -3.76
C GLY A 106 17.93 8.02 -3.97
N PHE A 107 16.60 8.02 -3.90
CA PHE A 107 15.77 6.81 -4.11
C PHE A 107 15.28 6.64 -5.56
N GLY A 108 15.99 7.26 -6.50
CA GLY A 108 15.67 7.21 -7.92
C GLY A 108 14.35 7.91 -8.27
N PRO A 109 13.78 7.64 -9.46
CA PRO A 109 12.66 8.39 -10.01
C PRO A 109 11.35 8.20 -9.24
N THR A 110 11.29 7.22 -8.34
CA THR A 110 10.07 6.89 -7.59
C THR A 110 10.03 7.54 -6.20
N ALA A 111 11.14 8.18 -5.76
CA ALA A 111 11.35 8.63 -4.38
C ALA A 111 11.00 7.57 -3.32
N MET A 112 11.07 6.29 -3.71
CA MET A 112 10.89 5.15 -2.83
C MET A 112 12.05 4.21 -3.09
N TRP A 113 12.65 3.71 -2.01
CA TRP A 113 13.67 2.69 -2.14
C TRP A 113 13.02 1.37 -2.58
N ALA A 114 12.96 1.15 -3.89
CA ALA A 114 12.24 0.04 -4.51
C ALA A 114 12.62 -1.34 -3.93
N PRO A 115 13.91 -1.66 -3.68
CA PRO A 115 14.28 -2.90 -3.01
C PRO A 115 13.60 -3.08 -1.66
N PHE A 116 13.48 -2.02 -0.86
CA PHE A 116 12.80 -2.08 0.42
C PHE A 116 11.29 -2.20 0.28
N VAL A 117 10.67 -1.43 -0.60
CA VAL A 117 9.22 -1.57 -0.82
C VAL A 117 8.88 -3.01 -1.26
N ASN A 118 9.67 -3.56 -2.18
CA ASN A 118 9.40 -4.89 -2.74
C ASN A 118 9.78 -6.04 -1.79
N ALA A 119 10.88 -5.93 -1.06
CA ALA A 119 11.32 -6.98 -0.14
C ALA A 119 10.65 -6.89 1.24
N TYR A 120 10.26 -5.68 1.67
CA TYR A 120 9.76 -5.43 3.02
C TYR A 120 8.26 -5.10 3.05
N VAL A 121 7.82 -4.07 2.34
CA VAL A 121 6.46 -3.53 2.48
C VAL A 121 5.44 -4.45 1.81
N LEU A 122 5.65 -4.83 0.56
CA LEU A 122 4.66 -5.54 -0.25
C LEU A 122 4.37 -6.97 0.20
N PRO A 123 5.36 -7.80 0.62
CA PRO A 123 5.05 -9.14 1.11
C PRO A 123 4.17 -9.09 2.37
N ARG A 124 4.48 -8.16 3.29
CA ARG A 124 3.67 -7.94 4.50
C ARG A 124 2.28 -7.42 4.15
N ALA A 125 2.20 -6.41 3.29
CA ALA A 125 0.93 -5.85 2.84
C ALA A 125 0.04 -6.91 2.17
N THR A 126 0.63 -7.77 1.33
CA THR A 126 -0.08 -8.85 0.65
C THR A 126 -0.69 -9.82 1.65
N LEU A 127 0.08 -10.26 2.65
CA LEU A 127 -0.42 -11.15 3.71
C LEU A 127 -1.48 -10.47 4.57
N VAL A 128 -1.29 -9.20 4.95
CA VAL A 128 -2.28 -8.40 5.68
C VAL A 128 -3.58 -8.33 4.89
N VAL A 129 -3.52 -7.95 3.63
CA VAL A 129 -4.69 -7.80 2.76
C VAL A 129 -5.39 -9.13 2.56
N PHE A 130 -4.63 -10.20 2.27
CA PHE A 130 -5.18 -11.55 2.16
C PHE A 130 -5.96 -11.94 3.42
N LEU A 131 -5.34 -11.80 4.60
CA LEU A 131 -5.97 -12.13 5.88
C LEU A 131 -7.21 -11.26 6.18
N LEU A 132 -7.19 -9.98 5.82
CA LEU A 132 -8.32 -9.06 5.99
C LEU A 132 -9.50 -9.36 5.04
N LEU A 133 -9.22 -9.91 3.86
CA LEU A 133 -10.25 -10.26 2.88
C LEU A 133 -10.84 -11.66 3.10
N THR A 134 -10.09 -12.57 3.74
CA THR A 134 -10.61 -13.91 4.09
C THR A 134 -11.61 -13.84 5.24
N PRO A 135 -12.76 -14.53 5.19
CA PRO A 135 -13.75 -14.58 6.29
C PRO A 135 -13.17 -15.17 7.58
N ALA A 136 -13.57 -14.64 8.75
CA ALA A 136 -13.01 -15.11 10.03
C ALA A 136 -13.41 -16.57 10.33
N ALA A 137 -14.61 -16.98 9.89
CA ALA A 137 -15.11 -18.34 10.04
C ALA A 137 -14.26 -19.39 9.29
N ALA A 138 -13.43 -18.97 8.33
CA ALA A 138 -12.54 -19.87 7.60
C ALA A 138 -11.22 -20.15 8.35
N ASP A 139 -10.88 -19.37 9.39
CA ASP A 139 -9.66 -19.57 10.19
C ASP A 139 -9.88 -20.61 11.30
N GLY A 140 -10.08 -21.87 10.89
CA GLY A 140 -10.35 -22.98 11.81
C GLY A 140 -9.20 -23.34 12.76
N TYR A 141 -7.97 -22.87 12.47
CA TYR A 141 -6.77 -23.13 13.26
C TYR A 141 -6.37 -21.95 14.16
N SER A 142 -7.23 -20.94 14.31
CA SER A 142 -7.02 -19.84 15.27
C SER A 142 -7.44 -20.23 16.68
N MET A 143 -6.73 -19.71 17.68
CA MET A 143 -7.23 -19.78 19.06
C MET A 143 -8.55 -19.02 19.23
N ASP A 144 -8.81 -17.96 18.47
CA ASP A 144 -10.11 -17.29 18.46
C ASP A 144 -11.24 -18.28 18.09
N HIS A 145 -11.03 -19.12 17.07
CA HIS A 145 -12.00 -20.15 16.68
C HIS A 145 -12.11 -21.27 17.72
N LEU A 146 -10.98 -21.82 18.19
CA LEU A 146 -10.95 -22.91 19.15
C LEU A 146 -11.57 -22.53 20.50
N LEU A 147 -11.39 -21.27 20.92
CA LEU A 147 -11.97 -20.73 22.15
C LEU A 147 -13.37 -20.16 21.96
N SER A 148 -13.97 -20.32 20.76
CA SER A 148 -15.28 -19.76 20.40
C SER A 148 -15.42 -18.26 20.74
N ARG A 149 -14.32 -17.52 20.62
CA ARG A 149 -14.33 -16.08 20.88
C ARG A 149 -15.07 -15.38 19.76
N ARG A 150 -16.02 -14.52 20.12
CA ARG A 150 -16.62 -13.61 19.15
C ARG A 150 -15.54 -12.67 18.63
N ALA A 151 -15.47 -12.54 17.31
CA ALA A 151 -14.59 -11.57 16.69
C ALA A 151 -14.96 -10.16 17.19
N VAL A 152 -13.95 -9.40 17.64
CA VAL A 152 -14.13 -8.01 18.07
C VAL A 152 -14.56 -7.11 16.91
N LEU A 153 -14.12 -7.46 15.69
CA LEU A 153 -14.40 -6.72 14.45
C LEU A 153 -15.11 -7.61 13.45
N SER A 154 -16.05 -7.02 12.72
CA SER A 154 -16.82 -7.73 11.69
C SER A 154 -15.97 -8.02 10.45
N ASP A 155 -16.39 -9.02 9.65
CA ASP A 155 -15.77 -9.32 8.36
C ASP A 155 -15.90 -8.14 7.37
N GLU A 156 -16.93 -7.32 7.52
CA GLU A 156 -17.12 -6.12 6.72
C GLU A 156 -16.10 -5.02 7.06
N ASP A 157 -15.82 -4.83 8.36
CA ASP A 157 -14.81 -3.87 8.82
C ASP A 157 -13.41 -4.31 8.40
N ALA A 158 -13.10 -5.60 8.56
CA ALA A 158 -11.84 -6.18 8.11
C ALA A 158 -11.64 -5.98 6.60
N ARG A 159 -12.66 -6.28 5.79
CA ARG A 159 -12.64 -6.06 4.34
C ARG A 159 -12.42 -4.60 3.98
N ALA A 160 -13.09 -3.67 4.65
CA ALA A 160 -12.91 -2.24 4.44
C ALA A 160 -11.47 -1.79 4.75
N CYS A 161 -10.89 -2.28 5.85
CA CYS A 161 -9.48 -2.03 6.19
C CYS A 161 -8.52 -2.63 5.15
N GLY A 162 -8.82 -3.82 4.62
CA GLY A 162 -8.03 -4.46 3.56
C GLY A 162 -8.01 -3.61 2.28
N ILE A 163 -9.18 -3.17 1.82
CA ILE A 163 -9.29 -2.30 0.64
C ILE A 163 -8.59 -0.95 0.87
N PHE A 164 -8.77 -0.35 2.05
CA PHE A 164 -8.07 0.87 2.43
C PHE A 164 -6.55 0.71 2.39
N THR A 165 -6.03 -0.43 2.87
CA THR A 165 -4.60 -0.72 2.87
C THR A 165 -4.04 -0.77 1.45
N VAL A 166 -4.67 -1.56 0.55
CA VAL A 166 -4.24 -1.63 -0.86
C VAL A 166 -4.32 -0.27 -1.53
N ARG A 167 -5.42 0.47 -1.32
CA ARG A 167 -5.65 1.79 -1.90
C ARG A 167 -4.61 2.81 -1.45
N THR A 168 -4.32 2.82 -0.16
CA THR A 168 -3.34 3.73 0.44
C THR A 168 -1.94 3.43 -0.10
N LEU A 169 -1.54 2.16 -0.17
CA LEU A 169 -0.24 1.78 -0.75
C LEU A 169 -0.12 2.17 -2.22
N LEU A 170 -1.12 1.86 -3.04
CA LEU A 170 -1.11 2.21 -4.47
C LEU A 170 -1.03 3.73 -4.65
N GLY A 171 -1.91 4.46 -3.96
CA GLY A 171 -1.96 5.92 -4.02
C GLY A 171 -0.65 6.56 -3.57
N LEU A 172 -0.07 6.08 -2.47
CA LEU A 172 1.20 6.56 -1.93
C LEU A 172 2.36 6.34 -2.91
N VAL A 173 2.48 5.15 -3.49
CA VAL A 173 3.56 4.82 -4.45
C VAL A 173 3.51 5.76 -5.67
N PHE A 174 2.33 5.99 -6.24
CA PHE A 174 2.18 6.87 -7.40
C PHE A 174 2.29 8.35 -7.04
N LEU A 175 1.72 8.77 -5.90
CA LEU A 175 1.81 10.14 -5.42
C LEU A 175 3.27 10.54 -5.19
N THR A 176 4.03 9.72 -4.48
CA THR A 176 5.44 10.00 -4.17
C THR A 176 6.32 9.97 -5.42
N ALA A 177 6.09 9.03 -6.33
CA ALA A 177 6.77 9.03 -7.62
C ALA A 177 6.45 10.30 -8.43
N GLY A 178 5.19 10.70 -8.50
CA GLY A 178 4.75 11.91 -9.17
C GLY A 178 5.34 13.18 -8.54
N LEU A 179 5.33 13.29 -7.20
CA LEU A 179 5.92 14.43 -6.47
C LEU A 179 7.41 14.59 -6.81
N ASN A 180 8.16 13.49 -6.78
CA ASN A 180 9.58 13.51 -7.11
C ASN A 180 9.82 13.94 -8.56
N LYS A 181 9.08 13.36 -9.51
CA LYS A 181 9.26 13.66 -10.94
C LYS A 181 8.80 15.07 -11.33
N VAL A 182 7.77 15.60 -10.67
CA VAL A 182 7.25 16.94 -10.95
C VAL A 182 8.06 18.04 -10.25
N PHE A 183 8.39 17.86 -8.96
CA PHE A 183 8.95 18.94 -8.14
C PHE A 183 10.45 18.83 -7.86
N LEU A 184 11.03 17.62 -7.88
CA LEU A 184 12.46 17.44 -7.56
C LEU A 184 13.30 17.26 -8.83
N LEU A 185 12.86 16.37 -9.72
CA LEU A 185 13.54 16.13 -11.01
C LEU A 185 13.14 17.19 -12.05
N GLY A 186 11.85 17.49 -12.12
CA GLY A 186 11.26 18.33 -13.17
C GLY A 186 10.75 17.50 -14.35
N PRO A 187 9.54 17.77 -14.90
CA PRO A 187 8.95 16.96 -15.96
C PRO A 187 9.77 16.90 -17.25
N LEU A 188 10.45 17.99 -17.62
CA LEU A 188 11.29 18.04 -18.82
C LEU A 188 12.56 17.21 -18.65
N GLU A 189 13.20 17.29 -17.48
CA GLU A 189 14.36 16.47 -17.18
C GLU A 189 13.96 15.00 -17.09
N HIS A 190 12.81 14.69 -16.48
CA HIS A 190 12.26 13.33 -16.50
C HIS A 190 12.07 12.80 -17.92
N ALA A 191 11.48 13.60 -18.81
CA ALA A 191 11.31 13.23 -20.21
C ALA A 191 12.67 12.98 -20.87
N ARG A 192 13.64 13.88 -20.68
CA ARG A 192 14.98 13.75 -21.24
C ARG A 192 15.67 12.46 -20.79
N SER A 193 15.83 12.26 -19.48
CA SER A 193 16.63 11.18 -18.91
C SER A 193 15.97 9.80 -19.01
N TYR A 194 14.63 9.72 -18.97
CA TYR A 194 13.92 8.43 -18.91
C TYR A 194 13.13 8.07 -20.16
N PHE A 195 12.88 9.01 -21.08
CA PHE A 195 12.15 8.76 -22.32
C PHE A 195 12.94 9.10 -23.57
N VAL A 196 13.59 10.26 -23.65
CA VAL A 196 14.20 10.70 -24.91
C VAL A 196 15.55 10.02 -25.11
N GLU A 197 16.49 10.23 -24.19
CA GLU A 197 17.86 9.70 -24.31
C GLU A 197 17.91 8.17 -24.40
N PRO A 198 17.19 7.41 -23.55
CA PRO A 198 17.26 5.95 -23.59
C PRO A 198 16.64 5.30 -24.84
N TYR A 199 15.78 6.05 -25.56
CA TYR A 199 15.01 5.52 -26.69
C TYR A 199 15.40 6.13 -28.04
N THR A 200 16.49 6.91 -28.09
CA THR A 200 17.00 7.55 -29.32
C THR A 200 17.26 6.57 -30.47
N ALA A 201 17.64 5.33 -30.16
CA ALA A 201 17.92 4.29 -31.15
C ALA A 201 16.69 3.45 -31.55
N THR A 202 15.50 3.79 -31.06
CA THR A 202 14.27 3.03 -31.31
C THR A 202 13.45 3.65 -32.45
N PHE A 203 12.38 2.96 -32.87
CA PHE A 203 11.44 3.47 -33.88
C PHE A 203 10.48 4.54 -33.33
N LEU A 204 10.54 4.86 -32.03
CA LEU A 204 9.59 5.76 -31.40
C LEU A 204 9.85 7.21 -31.80
N PRO A 205 8.80 7.99 -32.12
CA PRO A 205 8.97 9.37 -32.52
C PRO A 205 9.42 10.23 -31.33
N VAL A 206 10.46 11.04 -31.53
CA VAL A 206 11.05 11.90 -30.49
C VAL A 206 10.01 12.84 -29.85
N TRP A 207 9.10 13.42 -30.64
CA TRP A 207 8.03 14.26 -30.10
C TRP A 207 7.10 13.49 -29.16
N GLY A 208 6.85 12.20 -29.44
CA GLY A 208 6.03 11.32 -28.62
C GLY A 208 6.69 11.05 -27.28
N LEU A 209 8.00 10.79 -27.28
CA LEU A 209 8.81 10.60 -26.08
C LEU A 209 8.82 11.85 -25.18
N TRP A 210 8.95 13.03 -25.77
CA TRP A 210 8.84 14.30 -25.03
C TRP A 210 7.47 14.50 -24.41
N VAL A 211 6.39 14.29 -25.18
CA VAL A 211 5.01 14.46 -24.69
C VAL A 211 4.73 13.45 -23.57
N SER A 212 5.00 12.16 -23.78
CA SER A 212 4.73 11.14 -22.77
C SER A 212 5.57 11.35 -21.52
N GLY A 213 6.88 11.60 -21.68
CA GLY A 213 7.78 11.81 -20.56
C GLY A 213 7.43 13.05 -19.73
N THR A 214 6.88 14.10 -20.35
CA THR A 214 6.48 15.31 -19.63
C THR A 214 5.13 15.13 -18.92
N VAL A 215 4.18 14.45 -19.55
CA VAL A 215 2.79 14.34 -19.06
C VAL A 215 2.62 13.24 -18.01
N ILE A 216 3.31 12.10 -18.16
CA ILE A 216 3.15 10.95 -17.25
C ILE A 216 3.36 11.33 -15.78
N PRO A 217 4.42 12.05 -15.37
CA PRO A 217 4.61 12.50 -13.98
C PRO A 217 3.42 13.25 -13.39
N ILE A 218 2.79 14.11 -14.20
CA ILE A 218 1.65 14.94 -13.77
C ILE A 218 0.43 14.04 -13.55
N LEU A 219 0.20 13.08 -14.45
CA LEU A 219 -0.88 12.11 -14.31
C LEU A 219 -0.65 11.15 -13.14
N GLU A 220 0.58 10.68 -12.92
CA GLU A 220 0.94 9.87 -11.75
C GLU A 220 0.67 10.60 -10.45
N LEU A 221 1.07 11.88 -10.37
CA LEU A 221 0.83 12.74 -9.21
C LEU A 221 -0.67 12.89 -8.94
N ALA A 222 -1.42 13.34 -9.95
CA ALA A 222 -2.84 13.63 -9.82
C ALA A 222 -3.68 12.37 -9.54
N ALA A 223 -3.48 11.31 -10.34
CA ALA A 223 -4.21 10.06 -10.16
C ALA A 223 -3.78 9.32 -8.89
N GLY A 224 -2.51 9.39 -8.49
CA GLY A 224 -2.00 8.88 -7.22
C GLY A 224 -2.69 9.55 -6.03
N ALA A 225 -2.79 10.89 -6.03
CA ALA A 225 -3.51 11.64 -4.99
C ALA A 225 -5.01 11.27 -4.93
N LEU A 226 -5.66 11.18 -6.09
CA LEU A 226 -7.08 10.80 -6.19
C LEU A 226 -7.34 9.40 -5.66
N VAL A 227 -6.49 8.41 -6.01
CA VAL A 227 -6.56 7.06 -5.46
C VAL A 227 -6.30 7.05 -3.96
N LEU A 228 -5.28 7.76 -3.48
CA LEU A 228 -4.92 7.81 -2.05
C LEU A 228 -6.07 8.32 -1.18
N VAL A 229 -6.82 9.33 -1.66
CA VAL A 229 -8.00 9.87 -0.96
C VAL A 229 -9.26 9.05 -1.24
N GLY A 230 -9.29 8.28 -2.34
CA GLY A 230 -10.46 7.55 -2.80
C GLY A 230 -11.52 8.48 -3.39
N LEU A 231 -11.07 9.46 -4.18
CA LEU A 231 -11.90 10.38 -4.94
C LEU A 231 -11.75 10.08 -6.44
N TRP A 232 -12.86 9.97 -7.18
CA TRP A 232 -12.85 9.60 -8.61
C TRP A 232 -12.02 8.34 -8.89
N ARG A 233 -12.17 7.34 -8.02
CA ARG A 233 -11.31 6.17 -8.01
C ARG A 233 -11.29 5.43 -9.35
N GLY A 234 -12.45 5.29 -10.01
CA GLY A 234 -12.58 4.60 -11.30
C GLY A 234 -11.68 5.21 -12.38
N PRO A 235 -11.91 6.47 -12.79
CA PRO A 235 -11.05 7.16 -13.74
C PRO A 235 -9.57 7.21 -13.34
N ALA A 236 -9.27 7.46 -12.06
CA ALA A 236 -7.89 7.52 -11.58
C ALA A 236 -7.16 6.18 -11.74
N MET A 237 -7.80 5.06 -11.41
CA MET A 237 -7.25 3.72 -11.63
C MET A 237 -7.03 3.40 -13.12
N LEU A 238 -7.93 3.85 -14.01
CA LEU A 238 -7.75 3.69 -15.45
C LEU A 238 -6.54 4.46 -15.98
N VAL A 239 -6.33 5.69 -15.51
CA VAL A 239 -5.14 6.49 -15.83
C VAL A 239 -3.87 5.79 -15.37
N LEU A 240 -3.82 5.33 -14.11
CA LEU A 240 -2.65 4.61 -13.59
C LEU A 240 -2.40 3.29 -14.33
N GLY A 241 -3.45 2.55 -14.68
CA GLY A 241 -3.34 1.34 -15.48
C GLY A 241 -2.79 1.61 -16.89
N GLY A 242 -3.28 2.67 -17.54
CA GLY A 242 -2.76 3.11 -18.83
C GLY A 242 -1.27 3.47 -18.76
N ILE A 243 -0.85 4.18 -17.71
CA ILE A 243 0.57 4.51 -17.47
C ILE A 243 1.40 3.24 -17.28
N LEU A 244 0.94 2.27 -16.50
CA LEU A 244 1.68 1.01 -16.28
C LEU A 244 1.83 0.21 -17.57
N VAL A 245 0.78 0.12 -18.39
CA VAL A 245 0.85 -0.53 -19.72
C VAL A 245 1.82 0.21 -20.63
N PHE A 246 1.75 1.54 -20.67
CA PHE A 246 2.62 2.38 -21.50
C PHE A 246 4.09 2.24 -21.12
N VAL A 247 4.42 2.32 -19.82
CA VAL A 247 5.79 2.21 -19.33
C VAL A 247 6.32 0.78 -19.50
N MET A 248 5.50 -0.24 -19.30
CA MET A 248 5.89 -1.63 -19.59
C MET A 248 6.22 -1.83 -21.06
N PHE A 249 5.40 -1.29 -21.97
CA PHE A 249 5.68 -1.31 -23.40
C PHE A 249 7.02 -0.65 -23.72
N GLY A 250 7.29 0.54 -23.17
CA GLY A 250 8.58 1.21 -23.33
C GLY A 250 9.74 0.29 -22.92
N HIS A 251 9.71 -0.24 -21.70
CA HIS A 251 10.79 -1.12 -21.25
C HIS A 251 11.00 -2.35 -22.15
N LEU A 252 9.94 -2.97 -22.67
CA LEU A 252 10.04 -4.11 -23.59
C LEU A 252 10.60 -3.72 -24.96
N VAL A 253 10.36 -2.49 -25.42
CA VAL A 253 10.95 -1.97 -26.66
C VAL A 253 12.46 -1.74 -26.48
N ALA A 254 12.89 -1.22 -25.33
CA ALA A 254 14.30 -0.99 -25.03
C ALA A 254 15.07 -2.28 -24.71
N ASP A 255 14.43 -3.19 -23.97
CA ASP A 255 14.99 -4.46 -23.53
C ASP A 255 13.89 -5.54 -23.53
N PRO A 256 13.87 -6.45 -24.52
CA PRO A 256 12.89 -7.53 -24.57
C PRO A 256 12.92 -8.48 -23.37
N MET A 257 14.05 -8.55 -22.65
CA MET A 257 14.25 -9.40 -21.46
C MET A 257 14.09 -8.61 -20.15
N PHE A 258 13.48 -7.43 -20.22
CA PHE A 258 13.29 -6.56 -19.07
C PHE A 258 12.56 -7.26 -17.91
N VAL A 259 13.18 -7.20 -16.73
CA VAL A 259 12.63 -7.77 -15.50
C VAL A 259 11.75 -6.74 -14.78
N ALA A 260 10.43 -6.91 -14.91
CA ALA A 260 9.44 -5.96 -14.41
C ALA A 260 9.22 -5.96 -12.88
N THR A 261 9.97 -6.76 -12.12
CA THR A 261 9.76 -6.98 -10.67
C THR A 261 10.07 -5.76 -9.82
N ASP A 262 10.93 -4.85 -10.27
CA ASP A 262 11.44 -3.78 -9.41
C ASP A 262 10.45 -2.62 -9.24
N ALA A 263 9.55 -2.42 -10.20
CA ALA A 263 8.68 -1.24 -10.19
C ALA A 263 7.29 -1.51 -10.75
N ILE A 264 7.16 -2.32 -11.80
CA ILE A 264 5.90 -2.42 -12.55
C ILE A 264 5.00 -3.48 -11.94
N LEU A 265 5.48 -4.72 -11.78
CA LEU A 265 4.68 -5.83 -11.26
C LEU A 265 4.06 -5.56 -9.88
N PRO A 266 4.82 -5.06 -8.88
CA PRO A 266 4.26 -4.52 -7.64
C PRO A 266 3.02 -3.63 -7.77
N ARG A 267 3.13 -2.58 -8.60
CA ARG A 267 2.11 -1.56 -8.75
C ARG A 267 0.91 -2.11 -9.50
N THR A 268 1.17 -2.92 -10.53
CA THR A 268 0.14 -3.64 -11.28
C THR A 268 -0.63 -4.59 -10.37
N GLY A 269 0.03 -5.32 -9.47
CA GLY A 269 -0.62 -6.20 -8.50
C GLY A 269 -1.56 -5.44 -7.56
N LEU A 270 -1.11 -4.32 -6.99
CA LEU A 270 -1.95 -3.45 -6.16
C LEU A 270 -3.14 -2.86 -6.95
N LEU A 271 -2.91 -2.44 -8.19
CA LEU A 271 -3.95 -1.90 -9.07
C LEU A 271 -5.00 -2.97 -9.41
N ILE A 272 -4.58 -4.16 -9.82
CA ILE A 272 -5.48 -5.28 -10.13
C ILE A 272 -6.28 -5.66 -8.88
N ALA A 273 -5.63 -5.75 -7.72
CA ALA A 273 -6.34 -6.02 -6.47
C ALA A 273 -7.46 -5.00 -6.21
N LEU A 274 -7.21 -3.70 -6.42
CA LEU A 274 -8.27 -2.69 -6.31
C LEU A 274 -9.34 -2.80 -7.40
N LEU A 275 -8.99 -3.17 -8.62
CA LEU A 275 -9.98 -3.33 -9.70
C LEU A 275 -10.92 -4.53 -9.44
N LEU A 276 -10.41 -5.58 -8.82
CA LEU A 276 -11.19 -6.78 -8.48
C LEU A 276 -12.04 -6.61 -7.22
N LEU A 277 -11.65 -5.72 -6.30
CA LEU A 277 -12.36 -5.51 -5.04
C LEU A 277 -13.57 -4.58 -5.22
N PRO A 278 -14.73 -4.90 -4.60
CA PRO A 278 -15.94 -4.12 -4.77
C PRO A 278 -15.77 -2.71 -4.21
N ALA A 279 -15.93 -1.69 -5.07
CA ALA A 279 -15.75 -0.29 -4.70
C ALA A 279 -16.68 0.15 -3.54
N ALA A 280 -17.87 -0.43 -3.43
CA ALA A 280 -18.81 -0.12 -2.35
C ALA A 280 -18.33 -0.56 -0.96
N ALA A 281 -17.37 -1.49 -0.88
CA ALA A 281 -16.80 -1.94 0.39
C ALA A 281 -15.65 -1.04 0.89
N ASP A 282 -15.22 -0.04 0.10
CA ASP A 282 -14.20 0.94 0.49
C ASP A 282 -14.80 2.06 1.35
N ARG A 283 -15.18 1.72 2.59
CA ARG A 283 -15.84 2.63 3.54
C ARG A 283 -15.03 3.90 3.83
N TYR A 284 -13.71 3.83 3.69
CA TYR A 284 -12.77 4.91 3.96
C TYR A 284 -12.49 5.80 2.74
N SER A 285 -13.21 5.62 1.63
CA SER A 285 -13.08 6.48 0.43
C SER A 285 -14.00 7.70 0.49
N VAL A 286 -13.50 8.82 -0.04
CA VAL A 286 -14.31 10.05 -0.18
C VAL A 286 -15.50 9.85 -1.13
N ASP A 287 -15.36 9.02 -2.16
CA ASP A 287 -16.47 8.68 -3.07
C ASP A 287 -17.66 8.03 -2.32
N VAL A 288 -17.39 7.08 -1.43
CA VAL A 288 -18.44 6.44 -0.61
C VAL A 288 -19.06 7.42 0.38
N ALA A 289 -18.25 8.26 1.04
CA ALA A 289 -18.75 9.31 1.93
C ALA A 289 -19.70 10.28 1.20
N ARG A 290 -19.30 10.76 0.00
CA ARG A 290 -20.11 11.65 -0.85
C ARG A 290 -21.42 10.99 -1.31
N ARG A 291 -21.39 9.71 -1.68
CA ARG A 291 -22.59 8.97 -2.10
C ARG A 291 -23.58 8.83 -0.94
N SER A 292 -23.07 8.51 0.25
CA SER A 292 -23.88 8.34 1.45
C SER A 292 -24.59 9.64 1.85
N HIS A 293 -23.91 10.78 1.73
CA HIS A 293 -24.49 12.10 1.98
C HIS A 293 -25.66 12.40 1.03
N ARG A 294 -25.47 12.20 -0.29
CA ARG A 294 -26.52 12.48 -1.30
C ARG A 294 -27.76 11.61 -1.13
N ILE A 295 -27.61 10.37 -0.66
CA ILE A 295 -28.75 9.48 -0.40
C ILE A 295 -29.58 10.04 0.77
N ARG A 296 -28.94 10.43 1.87
CA ARG A 296 -29.61 11.01 3.04
C ARG A 296 -30.35 12.31 2.69
N GLU A 297 -29.76 13.19 1.88
CA GLU A 297 -30.42 14.42 1.40
C GLU A 297 -31.68 14.12 0.59
N ARG A 298 -31.64 13.11 -0.30
CA ARG A 298 -32.80 12.70 -1.10
C ARG A 298 -33.91 12.08 -0.26
N GLU A 299 -33.56 11.31 0.77
CA GLU A 299 -34.52 10.72 1.70
C GLU A 299 -35.19 11.80 2.55
N ALA A 300 -34.43 12.78 3.05
CA ALA A 300 -34.96 13.93 3.79
C ALA A 300 -35.94 14.75 2.93
N ALA A 301 -35.56 15.07 1.68
CA ALA A 301 -36.44 15.80 0.76
C ALA A 301 -37.74 15.03 0.44
N ARG A 302 -37.67 13.70 0.30
CA ARG A 302 -38.86 12.85 0.10
C ARG A 302 -39.76 12.82 1.33
N ALA A 303 -39.19 12.74 2.53
CA ALA A 303 -39.95 12.76 3.77
C ALA A 303 -40.71 14.09 3.95
N ASP A 304 -40.09 15.20 3.57
CA ASP A 304 -40.71 16.54 3.65
C ASP A 304 -41.86 16.70 2.63
N SER A 305 -41.65 16.24 1.39
CA SER A 305 -42.72 16.25 0.37
C SER A 305 -43.96 15.44 0.75
N ARG A 306 -43.81 14.38 1.56
CA ARG A 306 -44.93 13.57 2.08
C ARG A 306 -45.67 14.22 3.26
N ARG A 307 -45.09 15.24 3.90
CA ARG A 307 -45.74 15.97 5.00
C ARG A 307 -46.58 17.15 4.50
N LEU A 308 -46.31 17.61 3.29
CA LEU A 308 -46.94 18.80 2.68
C LEU A 308 -48.10 18.46 1.73
N GLY A 309 -48.36 17.18 1.45
CA GLY A 309 -49.47 16.71 0.60
C GLY A 309 -50.36 15.75 1.37
#